data_AF-A0A378RLJ5-F1
#
_entry.id   AF-A0A378RLJ5-F1
#
_cell.length_a   1.000
_cell.length_b   1.000
_cell.length_c   1.000
_cell.angle_alpha   90.00
_cell.angle_beta   90.00
_cell.angle_gamma   90.00
#
_symmetry.space_group_name_H-M   'P 1'
#
loop_
_entity.id
_entity.type
_entity.pdbx_description
1 polymer ?
#
loop_
_entity_poly.entity_id
_entity_poly.type
_entity_poly.pdbx_seq_one_letter_code
_entity_poly.pdbx_strand_id
1 'polypeptide(L)'
;MPSDSIFHNWSQLTKTIKYKKLNDHSISATSKPFKDVIFDTKTISKTDFLEILDKFVISSGEPKVDEKLTQLKEHSTFKLIPDSLRSSAIGVLQQWIIEKAIDDSNKWVINITDFNSDLQFSLLKFTKDHIPFPSIKEPGRDDADLTKGYKFIEKLNVISLKKNDLHQAFQDYVRSEEAYEEILKINPTLKDNIIIYEAEINSTIQTEKSAASYYLSDESFKDNSHIRKSQEVYFKCITNTHSEISGFNGTQKFFRNGRIQNINETTDFEWLYKETDL
;
A
#
# COMPACT_ATOMS: atom_id res chain seq x y z
N MET A 1 14.23 20.53 -30.00
CA MET A 1 15.37 19.63 -30.22
C MET A 1 16.57 20.45 -30.67
N PRO A 2 17.79 20.18 -30.16
CA PRO A 2 19.01 20.84 -30.61
C PRO A 2 19.24 20.70 -32.12
N SER A 3 19.84 21.70 -32.77
CA SER A 3 20.07 21.72 -34.22
C SER A 3 21.07 20.67 -34.71
N ASP A 4 21.97 20.22 -33.84
CA ASP A 4 22.98 19.19 -34.05
C ASP A 4 22.45 17.76 -33.84
N SER A 5 21.21 17.61 -33.32
CA SER A 5 20.56 16.30 -33.20
C SER A 5 20.17 15.73 -34.57
N ILE A 6 20.35 14.42 -34.76
CA ILE A 6 19.83 13.73 -35.96
C ILE A 6 18.31 13.87 -36.11
N PHE A 7 17.61 14.05 -34.99
CA PHE A 7 16.16 14.21 -34.90
C PHE A 7 15.71 15.67 -35.04
N HIS A 8 16.62 16.60 -35.32
CA HIS A 8 16.23 17.98 -35.61
C HIS A 8 15.26 18.04 -36.80
N ASN A 9 14.14 18.75 -36.60
CA ASN A 9 13.01 18.87 -37.53
C ASN A 9 12.43 17.53 -38.02
N TRP A 10 12.60 16.44 -37.26
CA TRP A 10 12.22 15.08 -37.66
C TRP A 10 10.83 14.97 -38.28
N SER A 11 9.84 15.56 -37.62
CA SER A 11 8.42 15.50 -38.01
C SER A 11 8.11 16.24 -39.32
N GLN A 12 9.03 17.08 -39.82
CA GLN A 12 8.91 17.79 -41.10
C GLN A 12 9.62 17.06 -42.26
N LEU A 13 10.39 16.00 -41.96
CA LEU A 13 11.14 15.25 -42.95
C LEU A 13 10.26 14.20 -43.63
N THR A 14 10.52 13.95 -44.91
CA THR A 14 9.90 12.82 -45.62
C THR A 14 10.47 11.49 -45.14
N LYS A 15 9.69 10.41 -45.28
CA LYS A 15 10.11 9.04 -44.91
C LYS A 15 11.47 8.62 -45.50
N THR A 16 11.77 9.01 -46.74
CA THR A 16 13.05 8.70 -47.40
C THR A 16 14.23 9.44 -46.75
N ILE A 17 14.03 10.70 -46.35
CA ILE A 17 15.05 11.48 -45.66
C ILE A 17 15.26 10.94 -44.24
N LYS A 18 14.18 10.60 -43.53
CA LYS A 18 14.23 9.93 -42.22
C LYS A 18 15.05 8.63 -42.29
N TYR A 19 14.76 7.78 -43.28
CA TYR A 19 15.49 6.53 -43.51
C TYR A 19 16.98 6.77 -43.71
N LYS A 20 17.33 7.72 -44.59
CA LYS A 20 18.73 8.05 -44.87
C LYS A 20 19.45 8.55 -43.61
N LYS A 21 18.84 9.46 -42.85
CA LYS A 21 19.42 9.95 -41.59
C LYS A 21 19.72 8.83 -40.60
N LEU A 22 18.79 7.87 -40.43
CA LEU A 22 19.00 6.73 -39.52
C LEU A 22 20.08 5.77 -40.04
N ASN A 23 20.10 5.52 -41.34
CA ASN A 23 21.09 4.65 -41.98
C ASN A 23 22.50 5.23 -41.87
N ASP A 24 22.65 6.52 -42.10
CA ASP A 24 23.95 7.19 -42.17
C ASP A 24 24.48 7.58 -40.77
N HIS A 25 23.62 7.60 -39.75
CA HIS A 25 24.05 7.91 -38.39
C HIS A 25 24.95 6.81 -37.81
N SER A 26 26.11 7.23 -37.28
CA SER A 26 27.01 6.37 -36.53
C SER A 26 26.45 6.10 -35.14
N ILE A 27 26.33 4.84 -34.76
CA ILE A 27 25.67 4.40 -33.54
C ILE A 27 26.70 3.78 -32.59
N SER A 28 26.50 3.95 -31.28
CA SER A 28 27.32 3.31 -30.26
C SER A 28 27.25 1.78 -30.31
N ALA A 29 28.26 1.10 -29.76
CA ALA A 29 28.30 -0.36 -29.70
C ALA A 29 27.07 -0.98 -28.99
N THR A 30 26.51 -0.30 -27.98
CA THR A 30 25.33 -0.76 -27.24
C THR A 30 24.03 -0.62 -28.02
N SER A 31 23.94 0.34 -28.95
CA SER A 31 22.73 0.59 -29.75
C SER A 31 22.78 -0.08 -31.12
N LYS A 32 23.95 -0.55 -31.57
CA LYS A 32 24.14 -1.23 -32.85
C LYS A 32 23.25 -2.46 -33.06
N PRO A 33 23.09 -3.39 -32.10
CA PRO A 33 22.25 -4.57 -32.30
C PRO A 33 20.80 -4.21 -32.66
N PHE A 34 20.26 -3.14 -32.06
CA PHE A 34 18.90 -2.67 -32.37
C PHE A 34 18.79 -2.07 -33.77
N LYS A 35 19.81 -1.33 -34.23
CA LYS A 35 19.86 -0.81 -35.61
C LYS A 35 19.94 -1.95 -36.61
N ASP A 36 20.78 -2.95 -36.34
CA ASP A 36 20.95 -4.08 -37.25
C ASP A 36 19.62 -4.83 -37.44
N VAL A 37 18.80 -4.97 -36.39
CA VAL A 37 17.45 -5.56 -36.47
C VAL A 37 16.50 -4.75 -37.36
N ILE A 38 16.42 -3.43 -37.19
CA ILE A 38 15.46 -2.60 -37.96
C ILE A 38 15.87 -2.41 -39.43
N PHE A 39 17.16 -2.61 -39.77
CA PHE A 39 17.65 -2.58 -41.15
C PHE A 39 17.83 -3.99 -41.76
N ASP A 40 17.57 -5.05 -40.99
CA ASP A 40 17.56 -6.41 -41.53
C ASP A 40 16.28 -6.65 -42.35
N THR A 41 16.46 -6.76 -43.66
CA THR A 41 15.39 -7.04 -44.62
C THR A 41 14.66 -8.37 -44.38
N LYS A 42 15.23 -9.30 -43.60
CA LYS A 42 14.54 -10.52 -43.17
C LYS A 42 13.52 -10.26 -42.05
N THR A 43 13.69 -9.17 -41.31
CA THR A 43 12.83 -8.78 -40.19
C THR A 43 11.75 -7.80 -40.63
N ILE A 44 12.10 -6.80 -41.44
CA ILE A 44 11.16 -5.81 -41.97
C ILE A 44 11.52 -5.41 -43.40
N SER A 45 10.53 -5.38 -44.30
CA SER A 45 10.78 -4.91 -45.66
C SER A 45 11.08 -3.42 -45.67
N LYS A 46 11.87 -2.95 -46.64
CA LYS A 46 12.15 -1.51 -46.78
C LYS A 46 10.88 -0.70 -46.97
N THR A 47 9.88 -1.25 -47.67
CA THR A 47 8.59 -0.60 -47.89
C THR A 47 7.84 -0.39 -46.57
N ASP A 48 7.72 -1.43 -45.75
CA ASP A 48 7.02 -1.36 -44.46
C ASP A 48 7.75 -0.42 -43.50
N PHE A 49 9.09 -0.47 -43.49
CA PHE A 49 9.87 0.45 -42.65
C PHE A 49 9.66 1.91 -43.06
N LEU A 50 9.59 2.21 -44.37
CA LEU A 50 9.26 3.54 -44.84
C LEU A 50 7.84 3.98 -44.44
N GLU A 51 6.86 3.08 -44.43
CA GLU A 51 5.51 3.40 -43.92
C GLU A 51 5.51 3.73 -42.42
N ILE A 52 6.28 2.99 -41.61
CA ILE A 52 6.45 3.29 -40.19
C ILE A 52 7.09 4.68 -40.04
N LEU A 53 8.17 4.97 -40.77
CA LEU A 53 8.86 6.26 -40.71
C LEU A 53 7.99 7.43 -41.16
N ASP A 54 7.04 7.19 -42.06
CA ASP A 54 6.06 8.20 -42.49
C ASP A 54 5.17 8.63 -41.31
N LYS A 55 4.72 7.66 -40.52
CA LYS A 55 3.86 7.87 -39.34
C LYS A 55 4.64 8.24 -38.08
N PHE A 56 5.95 8.02 -38.07
CA PHE A 56 6.79 8.27 -36.89
C PHE A 56 7.09 9.76 -36.72
N VAL A 57 6.45 10.35 -35.71
CA VAL A 57 6.54 11.76 -35.32
C VAL A 57 7.23 11.85 -33.96
N ILE A 58 8.08 12.86 -33.77
CA ILE A 58 8.68 13.17 -32.46
C ILE A 58 7.98 14.40 -31.92
N SER A 59 7.17 14.21 -30.88
CA SER A 59 6.60 15.30 -30.09
C SER A 59 7.63 15.76 -29.08
N SER A 60 8.37 16.82 -29.42
CA SER A 60 9.33 17.46 -28.51
C SER A 60 8.67 18.61 -27.75
N GLY A 61 9.04 18.79 -26.49
CA GLY A 61 8.48 19.85 -25.64
C GLY A 61 7.45 19.36 -24.62
N GLU A 62 7.26 18.04 -24.51
CA GLU A 62 6.59 17.50 -23.34
C GLU A 62 7.42 17.82 -22.08
N PRO A 63 6.75 18.20 -20.98
CA PRO A 63 7.42 18.48 -19.72
C PRO A 63 8.12 17.22 -19.19
N LYS A 64 9.16 17.41 -18.39
CA LYS A 64 9.82 16.31 -17.67
C LYS A 64 8.82 15.62 -16.73
N VAL A 65 9.15 14.41 -16.26
CA VAL A 65 8.28 13.63 -15.37
C VAL A 65 7.82 14.44 -14.15
N ASP A 66 8.74 15.12 -13.48
CA ASP A 66 8.42 15.93 -12.28
C ASP A 66 7.55 17.15 -12.60
N GLU A 67 7.80 17.78 -13.75
CA GLU A 67 7.01 18.91 -14.26
C GLU A 67 5.60 18.43 -14.66
N LYS A 68 5.49 17.28 -15.32
CA LYS A 68 4.20 16.65 -15.67
C LYS A 68 3.41 16.28 -14.43
N LEU A 69 4.08 15.71 -13.42
CA LEU A 69 3.45 15.39 -12.14
C LEU A 69 2.93 16.66 -11.46
N THR A 70 3.71 17.74 -11.47
CA THR A 70 3.29 19.05 -10.95
C THR A 70 2.07 19.56 -11.70
N GLN A 71 2.07 19.52 -13.03
CA GLN A 71 0.90 19.90 -13.85
C GLN A 71 -0.34 19.04 -13.55
N LEU A 72 -0.16 17.74 -13.36
CA LEU A 72 -1.26 16.83 -13.02
C LEU A 72 -1.86 17.14 -11.66
N LYS A 73 -1.04 17.50 -10.66
CA LYS A 73 -1.52 17.92 -9.33
C LYS A 73 -2.39 19.19 -9.39
N GLU A 74 -2.17 20.06 -10.37
CA GLU A 74 -2.96 21.28 -10.57
C GLU A 74 -4.22 21.06 -11.41
N HIS A 75 -4.44 19.85 -11.94
CA HIS A 75 -5.61 19.56 -12.76
C HIS A 75 -6.90 19.67 -11.93
N SER A 76 -7.95 20.25 -12.53
CA SER A 76 -9.24 20.53 -11.85
C SER A 76 -9.85 19.32 -11.14
N THR A 77 -9.64 18.11 -11.67
CA THR A 77 -10.02 16.84 -11.05
C THR A 77 -9.51 16.67 -9.62
N PHE A 78 -8.31 17.16 -9.30
CA PHE A 78 -7.68 17.00 -7.98
C PHE A 78 -7.86 18.22 -7.08
N LYS A 79 -8.59 19.25 -7.51
CA LYS A 79 -8.72 20.52 -6.77
C LYS A 79 -9.34 20.35 -5.38
N LEU A 80 -10.22 19.36 -5.21
CA LEU A 80 -10.86 19.02 -3.93
C LEU A 80 -10.01 18.09 -3.04
N ILE A 81 -8.86 17.63 -3.54
CA ILE A 81 -7.95 16.76 -2.80
C ILE A 81 -6.84 17.62 -2.18
N PRO A 82 -6.55 17.46 -0.87
CA PRO A 82 -5.44 18.15 -0.22
C PRO A 82 -4.12 17.95 -0.96
N ASP A 83 -3.31 19.01 -1.09
CA ASP A 83 -2.06 19.01 -1.87
C ASP A 83 -1.13 17.83 -1.52
N SER A 84 -1.03 17.50 -0.23
CA SER A 84 -0.21 16.39 0.28
C SER A 84 -0.68 15.01 -0.23
N LEU A 85 -1.96 14.85 -0.57
CA LEU A 85 -2.55 13.59 -1.01
C LEU A 85 -2.64 13.46 -2.54
N ARG A 86 -2.41 14.55 -3.30
CA ARG A 86 -2.57 14.54 -4.76
C ARG A 86 -1.64 13.56 -5.48
N SER A 87 -0.40 13.40 -5.00
CA SER A 87 0.53 12.40 -5.57
C SER A 87 -0.04 10.98 -5.44
N SER A 88 -0.56 10.65 -4.26
CA SER A 88 -1.13 9.33 -3.97
C SER A 88 -2.41 9.09 -4.78
N ALA A 89 -3.24 10.12 -4.92
CA ALA A 89 -4.43 10.09 -5.77
C ALA A 89 -4.07 9.81 -7.24
N ILE A 90 -3.07 10.48 -7.79
CA ILE A 90 -2.55 10.23 -9.14
C ILE A 90 -2.01 8.80 -9.27
N GLY A 91 -1.29 8.31 -8.26
CA GLY A 91 -0.75 6.95 -8.24
C GLY A 91 -1.83 5.87 -8.36
N VAL A 92 -2.99 6.06 -7.72
CA VAL A 92 -4.15 5.13 -7.85
C VAL A 92 -4.65 5.08 -9.29
N LEU A 93 -4.71 6.20 -9.99
CA LEU A 93 -5.16 6.25 -11.39
C LEU A 93 -4.13 5.63 -12.33
N GLN A 94 -2.85 5.84 -12.06
CA GLN A 94 -1.77 5.19 -12.79
C GLN A 94 -1.85 3.66 -12.64
N GLN A 95 -2.10 3.18 -11.42
CA GLN A 95 -2.28 1.75 -11.16
C GLN A 95 -3.45 1.16 -11.96
N TRP A 96 -4.62 1.81 -11.94
CA TRP A 96 -5.78 1.40 -12.73
C TRP A 96 -5.45 1.29 -14.23
N ILE A 97 -4.71 2.28 -14.75
CA ILE A 97 -4.29 2.33 -16.16
C ILE A 97 -3.34 1.16 -16.50
N ILE A 98 -2.39 0.84 -15.60
CA ILE A 98 -1.46 -0.28 -15.76
C ILE A 98 -2.18 -1.62 -15.72
N GLU A 99 -3.18 -1.79 -14.85
CA GLU A 99 -3.96 -3.03 -14.74
C GLU A 99 -4.67 -3.37 -16.07
N LYS A 100 -5.16 -2.37 -16.80
CA LYS A 100 -5.72 -2.58 -18.15
C LYS A 100 -4.70 -3.05 -19.20
N ALA A 101 -3.40 -2.84 -18.97
CA ALA A 101 -2.35 -3.37 -19.85
C ALA A 101 -2.01 -4.84 -19.55
N ILE A 102 -2.30 -5.31 -18.33
CA ILE A 102 -2.03 -6.69 -17.91
C ILE A 102 -3.03 -7.66 -18.55
N ASP A 103 -4.27 -7.21 -18.74
CA ASP A 103 -5.35 -8.04 -19.30
C ASP A 103 -5.08 -8.48 -20.76
N ASP A 104 -4.37 -7.66 -21.55
CA ASP A 104 -3.92 -8.00 -22.91
C ASP A 104 -2.57 -7.33 -23.22
N SER A 105 -1.49 -8.12 -23.15
CA SER A 105 -0.12 -7.65 -23.39
C SER A 105 0.16 -7.23 -24.84
N ASN A 106 -0.71 -7.60 -25.79
CA ASN A 106 -0.59 -7.20 -27.19
C ASN A 106 -1.43 -5.96 -27.51
N LYS A 107 -2.35 -5.57 -26.61
CA LYS A 107 -3.27 -4.47 -26.86
C LYS A 107 -3.69 -3.77 -25.58
N TRP A 108 -3.06 -2.62 -25.32
CA TRP A 108 -3.48 -1.72 -24.25
C TRP A 108 -4.62 -0.81 -24.71
N VAL A 109 -5.82 -1.01 -24.18
CA VAL A 109 -7.00 -0.18 -24.48
C VAL A 109 -7.51 0.48 -23.21
N ILE A 110 -7.63 1.80 -23.26
CA ILE A 110 -8.26 2.60 -22.21
C ILE A 110 -9.56 3.19 -22.77
N ASN A 111 -10.69 2.76 -22.24
CA ASN A 111 -11.98 3.41 -22.50
C ASN A 111 -12.11 4.63 -21.60
N ILE A 112 -12.20 5.82 -22.19
CA ILE A 112 -12.30 7.09 -21.46
C ILE A 112 -13.57 7.13 -20.59
N THR A 113 -14.66 6.49 -21.01
CA THR A 113 -15.91 6.45 -20.25
C THR A 113 -15.75 5.65 -18.96
N ASP A 114 -15.17 4.45 -19.07
CA ASP A 114 -14.92 3.57 -17.92
C ASP A 114 -13.90 4.22 -16.98
N PHE A 115 -12.84 4.80 -17.55
CA PHE A 115 -11.85 5.56 -16.79
C PHE A 115 -12.50 6.70 -16.00
N ASN A 116 -13.35 7.52 -16.61
CA ASN A 116 -14.01 8.64 -15.94
C ASN A 116 -15.01 8.18 -14.86
N SER A 117 -15.69 7.06 -15.07
CA SER A 117 -16.58 6.46 -14.07
C SER A 117 -15.79 5.98 -12.85
N ASP A 118 -14.73 5.21 -13.07
CA ASP A 118 -13.92 4.62 -11.99
C ASP A 118 -13.05 5.67 -11.29
N LEU A 119 -12.65 6.72 -12.00
CA LEU A 119 -11.95 7.89 -11.49
C LEU A 119 -12.72 8.51 -10.31
N GLN A 120 -14.02 8.79 -10.47
CA GLN A 120 -14.79 9.41 -9.40
C GLN A 120 -14.83 8.54 -8.16
N PHE A 121 -15.11 7.25 -8.32
CA PHE A 121 -15.16 6.30 -7.21
C PHE A 121 -13.79 6.18 -6.50
N SER A 122 -12.72 6.08 -7.28
CA SER A 122 -11.35 5.91 -6.76
C SER A 122 -10.83 7.16 -6.04
N LEU A 123 -11.30 8.34 -6.45
CA LEU A 123 -10.91 9.62 -5.86
C LEU A 123 -11.76 10.05 -4.65
N LEU A 124 -12.94 9.46 -4.43
CA LEU A 124 -13.80 9.76 -3.28
C LEU A 124 -13.07 9.62 -1.94
N LYS A 125 -12.16 8.67 -1.82
CA LYS A 125 -11.39 8.44 -0.59
C LYS A 125 -10.36 9.55 -0.28
N PHE A 126 -10.05 10.41 -1.25
CA PHE A 126 -9.11 11.53 -1.08
C PHE A 126 -9.81 12.90 -0.96
N THR A 127 -11.13 12.95 -1.15
CA THR A 127 -11.95 14.17 -1.18
C THR A 127 -12.90 14.30 0.02
N LYS A 128 -13.05 13.23 0.83
CA LYS A 128 -13.83 13.27 2.07
C LYS A 128 -12.97 13.80 3.22
N ASP A 129 -13.59 14.32 4.27
CA ASP A 129 -12.97 14.86 5.50
C ASP A 129 -12.10 13.84 6.29
N HIS A 130 -11.88 12.65 5.73
CA HIS A 130 -11.20 11.52 6.35
C HIS A 130 -10.10 11.00 5.41
N ILE A 131 -8.91 10.80 5.96
CA ILE A 131 -7.74 10.27 5.28
C ILE A 131 -7.96 8.77 5.04
N PRO A 132 -7.67 8.24 3.84
CA PRO A 132 -7.77 6.81 3.62
C PRO A 132 -6.73 6.07 4.47
N PHE A 133 -7.14 5.01 5.14
CA PHE A 133 -6.21 4.18 5.91
C PHE A 133 -5.15 3.54 4.99
N PRO A 134 -3.86 3.50 5.38
CA PRO A 134 -2.79 2.99 4.52
C PRO A 134 -2.99 1.50 4.18
N SER A 135 -2.63 1.15 2.94
CA SER A 135 -2.69 -0.22 2.45
C SER A 135 -1.40 -0.97 2.76
N ILE A 136 -1.41 -1.77 3.83
CA ILE A 136 -0.26 -2.60 4.23
C ILE A 136 -0.43 -4.03 3.69
N LYS A 137 0.59 -4.51 2.96
CA LYS A 137 0.61 -5.87 2.43
C LYS A 137 0.77 -6.87 3.57
N GLU A 138 0.14 -8.03 3.41
CA GLU A 138 0.35 -9.12 4.36
C GLU A 138 1.72 -9.76 4.09
N PRO A 139 2.61 -9.81 5.09
CA PRO A 139 3.90 -10.46 4.92
C PRO A 139 3.72 -11.97 4.77
N GLY A 140 4.65 -12.62 4.07
CA GLY A 140 4.70 -14.08 4.01
C GLY A 140 4.85 -14.68 5.41
N ARG A 141 4.31 -15.89 5.61
CA ARG A 141 4.42 -16.58 6.89
C ARG A 141 5.88 -16.90 7.20
N ASP A 142 6.39 -16.25 8.25
CA ASP A 142 7.64 -16.59 8.91
C ASP A 142 7.40 -16.73 10.43
N ASP A 143 7.69 -17.93 10.96
CA ASP A 143 7.53 -18.22 12.39
C ASP A 143 8.85 -18.04 13.17
N ALA A 144 9.99 -17.76 12.49
CA ALA A 144 11.27 -17.55 13.16
C ALA A 144 11.20 -16.40 14.18
N ASP A 145 10.37 -15.40 13.87
CA ASP A 145 10.24 -14.18 14.64
C ASP A 145 9.46 -14.33 15.95
N LEU A 146 8.70 -15.43 16.10
CA LEU A 146 8.00 -15.76 17.36
C LEU A 146 8.97 -16.03 18.52
N THR A 147 10.26 -16.25 18.23
CA THR A 147 11.30 -16.50 19.24
C THR A 147 12.17 -15.28 19.55
N LYS A 148 11.89 -14.11 18.95
CA LYS A 148 12.69 -12.88 19.10
C LYS A 148 12.52 -12.14 20.44
N GLY A 149 11.79 -12.71 21.40
CA GLY A 149 11.67 -12.15 22.76
C GLY A 149 10.69 -10.97 22.91
N TYR A 150 9.64 -10.93 22.09
CA TYR A 150 8.54 -9.97 22.29
C TYR A 150 7.77 -10.33 23.57
N LYS A 151 7.60 -9.36 24.48
CA LYS A 151 6.89 -9.56 25.75
C LYS A 151 5.45 -9.99 25.52
N PHE A 152 4.77 -9.44 24.51
CA PHE A 152 3.39 -9.84 24.24
C PHE A 152 3.31 -11.32 23.84
N ILE A 153 4.29 -11.86 23.09
CA ILE A 153 4.34 -13.28 22.71
C ILE A 153 4.56 -14.15 23.95
N GLU A 154 5.46 -13.75 24.85
CA GLU A 154 5.67 -14.44 26.13
C GLU A 154 4.38 -14.48 26.96
N LYS A 155 3.69 -13.34 27.12
CA LYS A 155 2.40 -13.23 27.82
C LYS A 155 1.30 -14.08 27.19
N LEU A 156 1.27 -14.21 25.86
CA LEU A 156 0.31 -15.07 25.15
C LEU A 156 0.65 -16.56 25.27
N ASN A 157 1.93 -16.92 25.34
CA ASN A 157 2.36 -18.29 25.62
C ASN A 157 1.95 -18.74 27.04
N VAL A 158 2.01 -17.85 28.02
CA VAL A 158 1.60 -18.15 29.41
C VAL A 158 0.13 -18.59 29.48
N ILE A 159 -0.75 -18.01 28.68
CA ILE A 159 -2.15 -18.45 28.57
C ILE A 159 -2.35 -19.61 27.57
N SER A 160 -1.27 -20.25 27.13
CA SER A 160 -1.29 -21.42 26.24
C SER A 160 -1.99 -21.22 24.88
N LEU A 161 -1.80 -20.06 24.23
CA LEU A 161 -2.27 -19.88 22.85
C LEU A 161 -1.56 -20.80 21.86
N LYS A 162 -2.27 -21.20 20.81
CA LYS A 162 -1.71 -22.08 19.78
C LYS A 162 -0.76 -21.30 18.87
N LYS A 163 0.21 -21.99 18.29
CA LYS A 163 1.21 -21.42 17.37
C LYS A 163 0.61 -20.58 16.24
N ASN A 164 -0.51 -21.02 15.66
CA ASN A 164 -1.17 -20.27 14.58
C ASN A 164 -1.76 -18.94 15.07
N ASP A 165 -2.32 -18.91 16.28
CA ASP A 165 -2.88 -17.69 16.88
C ASP A 165 -1.76 -16.71 17.26
N LEU A 166 -0.63 -17.24 17.75
CA LEU A 166 0.59 -16.47 18.00
C LEU A 166 1.15 -15.86 16.72
N HIS A 167 1.19 -16.63 15.62
CA HIS A 167 1.60 -16.13 14.32
C HIS A 167 0.72 -14.98 13.84
N GLN A 168 -0.61 -15.14 13.93
CA GLN A 168 -1.54 -14.07 13.54
C GLN A 168 -1.36 -12.83 14.41
N ALA A 169 -1.20 -12.99 15.72
CA ALA A 169 -0.94 -11.87 16.63
C ALA A 169 0.34 -11.11 16.26
N PHE A 170 1.40 -11.84 15.89
CA PHE A 170 2.65 -11.25 15.43
C PHE A 170 2.48 -10.50 14.10
N GLN A 171 1.80 -11.09 13.12
CA GLN A 171 1.54 -10.43 11.84
C GLN A 171 0.70 -9.16 12.02
N ASP A 172 -0.35 -9.21 12.84
CA ASP A 172 -1.18 -8.04 13.15
C ASP A 172 -0.33 -6.94 13.81
N TYR A 173 0.55 -7.30 14.75
CA TYR A 173 1.48 -6.37 15.39
C TYR A 173 2.42 -5.70 14.38
N VAL A 174 3.19 -6.45 13.60
CA VAL A 174 4.14 -5.91 12.62
C VAL A 174 3.46 -5.02 11.59
N ARG A 175 2.35 -5.50 11.02
CA ARG A 175 1.57 -4.70 10.06
C ARG A 175 1.02 -3.42 10.69
N SER A 176 0.65 -3.47 11.97
CA SER A 176 0.18 -2.28 12.66
C SER A 176 1.28 -1.25 12.89
N GLU A 177 2.51 -1.67 13.16
CA GLU A 177 3.67 -0.77 13.26
C GLU A 177 3.98 -0.14 11.89
N GLU A 178 3.97 -0.93 10.81
CA GLU A 178 4.14 -0.40 9.44
C GLU A 178 3.04 0.62 9.08
N ALA A 179 1.77 0.30 9.38
CA ALA A 179 0.66 1.22 9.17
C ALA A 179 0.81 2.50 10.01
N TYR A 180 1.27 2.38 11.26
CA TYR A 180 1.50 3.51 12.14
C TYR A 180 2.58 4.44 11.56
N GLU A 181 3.69 3.89 11.08
CA GLU A 181 4.73 4.66 10.40
C GLU A 181 4.20 5.38 9.15
N GLU A 182 3.41 4.70 8.30
CA GLU A 182 2.80 5.31 7.12
C GLU A 182 1.83 6.43 7.48
N ILE A 183 1.04 6.27 8.55
CA ILE A 183 0.16 7.33 9.05
C ILE A 183 0.98 8.57 9.46
N LEU A 184 2.06 8.38 10.21
CA LEU A 184 2.90 9.49 10.64
C LEU A 184 3.63 10.19 9.48
N LYS A 185 3.96 9.45 8.40
CA LYS A 185 4.49 10.04 7.16
C LYS A 185 3.46 10.93 6.46
N ILE A 186 2.17 10.58 6.51
CA ILE A 186 1.10 11.41 5.94
C ILE A 186 0.97 12.72 6.73
N ASN A 187 0.84 12.62 8.05
CA ASN A 187 0.82 13.77 8.93
C ASN A 187 1.20 13.37 10.38
N PRO A 188 2.33 13.88 10.92
CA PRO A 188 2.75 13.57 12.28
C PRO A 188 1.74 13.95 13.37
N THR A 189 0.84 14.93 13.13
CA THR A 189 -0.16 15.35 14.12
C THR A 189 -1.27 14.31 14.31
N LEU A 190 -1.37 13.31 13.43
CA LEU A 190 -2.33 12.20 13.58
C LEU A 190 -1.96 11.23 14.70
N LYS A 191 -0.75 11.37 15.25
CA LYS A 191 -0.31 10.62 16.44
C LYS A 191 -1.32 10.73 17.58
N ASP A 192 -1.88 11.91 17.83
CA ASP A 192 -2.81 12.13 18.93
C ASP A 192 -4.12 11.34 18.74
N ASN A 193 -4.62 11.25 17.50
CA ASN A 193 -5.80 10.44 17.18
C ASN A 193 -5.55 8.95 17.45
N ILE A 194 -4.33 8.48 17.16
CA ILE A 194 -3.94 7.09 17.42
C ILE A 194 -3.79 6.83 18.92
N ILE A 195 -3.22 7.78 19.68
CA ILE A 195 -3.13 7.68 21.14
C ILE A 195 -4.52 7.58 21.76
N ILE A 196 -5.47 8.41 21.32
CA ILE A 196 -6.86 8.37 21.78
C ILE A 196 -7.48 7.00 21.44
N TYR A 197 -7.30 6.54 20.21
CA TYR A 197 -7.80 5.24 19.76
C TYR A 197 -7.22 4.07 20.57
N GLU A 198 -5.93 4.10 20.90
CA GLU A 198 -5.29 3.11 21.78
C GLU A 198 -5.81 3.17 23.21
N ALA A 199 -6.06 4.35 23.75
CA ALA A 199 -6.64 4.52 25.07
C ALA A 199 -8.05 3.90 25.14
N GLU A 200 -8.86 4.04 24.09
CA GLU A 200 -10.17 3.40 23.96
C GLU A 200 -10.06 1.86 23.88
N ILE A 201 -9.11 1.36 23.09
CA ILE A 201 -8.81 -0.09 23.02
C ILE A 201 -8.41 -0.60 24.40
N ASN A 202 -7.48 0.08 25.08
CA ASN A 202 -7.00 -0.30 26.41
C ASN A 202 -8.15 -0.32 27.42
N SER A 203 -8.97 0.74 27.46
CA SER A 203 -10.16 0.80 28.31
C SER A 203 -11.11 -0.38 28.07
N THR A 204 -11.33 -0.72 26.80
CA THR A 204 -12.21 -1.84 26.41
C THR A 204 -11.66 -3.18 26.89
N ILE A 205 -10.38 -3.49 26.63
CA ILE A 205 -9.79 -4.77 27.04
C ILE A 205 -9.69 -4.91 28.56
N GLN A 206 -9.43 -3.81 29.27
CA GLN A 206 -9.41 -3.78 30.73
C GLN A 206 -10.80 -4.02 31.31
N THR A 207 -11.82 -3.37 30.75
CA THR A 207 -13.22 -3.55 31.16
C THR A 207 -13.67 -4.99 30.94
N GLU A 208 -13.35 -5.57 29.78
CA GLU A 208 -13.69 -6.97 29.47
C GLU A 208 -12.97 -7.95 30.40
N LYS A 209 -11.69 -7.71 30.69
CA LYS A 209 -10.92 -8.53 31.63
C LYS A 209 -11.49 -8.43 33.05
N SER A 210 -11.77 -7.22 33.53
CA SER A 210 -12.36 -7.00 34.86
C SER A 210 -13.75 -7.60 34.98
N ALA A 211 -14.61 -7.45 33.98
CA ALA A 211 -15.94 -8.04 33.99
C ALA A 211 -15.89 -9.57 34.09
N ALA A 212 -14.90 -10.20 33.46
CA ALA A 212 -14.71 -11.64 33.51
C ALA A 212 -14.10 -12.14 34.83
N SER A 213 -13.42 -11.30 35.62
CA SER A 213 -12.85 -11.73 36.91
C SER A 213 -13.91 -12.00 37.97
N TYR A 214 -15.07 -11.34 37.90
CA TYR A 214 -16.23 -11.63 38.77
C TYR A 214 -16.77 -13.07 38.66
N TYR A 215 -16.38 -13.81 37.63
CA TYR A 215 -16.75 -15.21 37.43
C TYR A 215 -15.64 -16.18 37.85
N LEU A 216 -14.55 -15.69 38.43
CA LEU A 216 -13.46 -16.49 38.98
C LEU A 216 -13.61 -16.63 40.50
N SER A 217 -13.01 -17.68 41.02
CA SER A 217 -12.92 -17.99 42.44
C SER A 217 -11.56 -18.62 42.76
N ASP A 218 -11.24 -18.81 44.04
CA ASP A 218 -10.04 -19.54 44.46
C ASP A 218 -9.93 -20.94 43.84
N GLU A 219 -11.07 -21.59 43.56
CA GLU A 219 -11.09 -22.90 42.89
C GLU A 219 -10.60 -22.81 41.45
N SER A 220 -10.82 -21.68 40.78
CA SER A 220 -10.41 -21.45 39.39
C SER A 220 -8.88 -21.45 39.21
N PHE A 221 -8.15 -21.12 40.28
CA PHE A 221 -6.68 -21.17 40.32
C PHE A 221 -6.15 -22.57 40.59
N LYS A 222 -6.92 -23.41 41.30
CA LYS A 222 -6.55 -24.80 41.61
C LYS A 222 -6.74 -25.74 40.42
N ASP A 223 -7.79 -25.52 39.62
CA ASP A 223 -8.14 -26.37 38.48
C ASP A 223 -7.66 -25.83 37.11
N ASN A 224 -6.91 -24.73 37.11
CA ASN A 224 -6.43 -24.02 35.92
C ASN A 224 -7.53 -23.45 35.00
N SER A 225 -8.80 -23.39 35.44
CA SER A 225 -9.87 -22.78 34.64
C SER A 225 -9.68 -21.28 34.41
N HIS A 226 -8.91 -20.58 35.27
CA HIS A 226 -8.48 -19.19 35.05
C HIS A 226 -7.67 -19.00 33.75
N ILE A 227 -6.87 -20.01 33.34
CA ILE A 227 -6.14 -19.99 32.04
C ILE A 227 -7.15 -20.04 30.89
N ARG A 228 -8.12 -20.95 30.97
CA ARG A 228 -9.19 -21.06 29.97
C ARG A 228 -10.00 -19.77 29.88
N LYS A 229 -10.28 -19.13 31.02
CA LYS A 229 -10.96 -17.83 31.04
C LYS A 229 -10.13 -16.72 30.40
N SER A 230 -8.82 -16.72 30.64
CA SER A 230 -7.88 -15.79 30.00
C SER A 230 -7.91 -15.91 28.47
N GLN A 231 -7.94 -17.15 27.95
CA GLN A 231 -8.07 -17.42 26.52
C GLN A 231 -9.42 -16.93 25.96
N GLU A 232 -10.53 -17.22 26.67
CA GLU A 232 -11.87 -16.79 26.27
C GLU A 232 -11.94 -15.26 26.12
N VAL A 233 -11.43 -14.53 27.11
CA VAL A 233 -11.40 -13.06 27.10
C VAL A 233 -10.49 -12.52 26.00
N TYR A 234 -9.32 -13.12 25.78
CA TYR A 234 -8.44 -12.77 24.66
C TYR A 234 -9.18 -12.87 23.32
N PHE A 235 -9.81 -14.02 23.03
CA PHE A 235 -10.50 -14.22 21.75
C PHE A 235 -11.75 -13.35 21.63
N LYS A 236 -12.48 -13.12 22.72
CA LYS A 236 -13.59 -12.15 22.75
C LYS A 236 -13.08 -10.77 22.34
N CYS A 237 -12.01 -10.29 22.97
CA CYS A 237 -11.42 -9.00 22.65
C CYS A 237 -10.96 -8.92 21.19
N ILE A 238 -10.27 -9.92 20.65
CA ILE A 238 -9.76 -9.93 19.26
C ILE A 238 -10.89 -10.07 18.20
N THR A 239 -12.03 -10.64 18.57
CA THR A 239 -13.19 -10.80 17.68
C THR A 239 -14.18 -9.64 17.73
N ASN A 240 -14.13 -8.80 18.76
CA ASN A 240 -14.97 -7.60 18.87
C ASN A 240 -14.89 -6.71 17.63
N THR A 241 -15.99 -6.03 17.34
CA THR A 241 -16.07 -5.00 16.30
C THR A 241 -15.01 -3.93 16.55
N HIS A 242 -14.35 -3.46 15.49
CA HIS A 242 -13.39 -2.36 15.57
C HIS A 242 -14.07 -1.06 15.13
N SER A 243 -13.66 0.04 15.76
CA SER A 243 -14.03 1.40 15.37
C SER A 243 -13.02 1.95 14.36
N GLU A 244 -13.44 2.99 13.64
CA GLU A 244 -12.55 3.80 12.83
C GLU A 244 -11.69 4.71 13.74
N ILE A 245 -10.44 4.96 13.33
CA ILE A 245 -9.65 6.04 13.94
C ILE A 245 -10.27 7.37 13.49
N SER A 246 -10.42 8.31 14.41
CA SER A 246 -10.91 9.65 14.07
C SER A 246 -10.06 10.28 12.96
N GLY A 247 -10.72 10.80 11.93
CA GLY A 247 -10.06 11.37 10.75
C GLY A 247 -9.55 10.33 9.75
N PHE A 248 -9.80 9.03 9.95
CA PHE A 248 -9.54 7.97 8.97
C PHE A 248 -10.83 7.34 8.45
N ASN A 249 -10.73 6.72 7.28
CA ASN A 249 -11.76 5.87 6.71
C ASN A 249 -11.14 4.54 6.24
N GLY A 250 -11.76 3.42 6.61
CA GLY A 250 -11.33 2.09 6.25
C GLY A 250 -10.23 1.53 7.16
N THR A 251 -10.20 1.94 8.43
CA THR A 251 -9.31 1.37 9.46
C THR A 251 -9.45 -0.14 9.44
N GLN A 252 -8.34 -0.86 9.24
CA GLN A 252 -8.40 -2.31 9.10
C GLN A 252 -8.28 -3.02 10.43
N LYS A 253 -8.96 -4.18 10.56
CA LYS A 253 -8.96 -4.99 11.79
C LYS A 253 -7.54 -5.37 12.27
N PHE A 254 -6.62 -5.67 11.34
CA PHE A 254 -5.24 -6.01 11.69
C PHE A 254 -4.58 -4.89 12.51
N PHE A 255 -4.88 -3.62 12.20
CA PHE A 255 -4.29 -2.48 12.90
C PHE A 255 -4.76 -2.45 14.35
N ARG A 256 -6.08 -2.56 14.56
CA ARG A 256 -6.69 -2.62 15.88
C ARG A 256 -6.15 -3.77 16.72
N ASN A 257 -6.04 -4.96 16.13
CA ASN A 257 -5.49 -6.13 16.81
C ASN A 257 -4.00 -5.98 17.11
N GLY A 258 -3.22 -5.38 16.20
CA GLY A 258 -1.82 -5.07 16.44
C GLY A 258 -1.64 -4.05 17.56
N ARG A 259 -2.50 -3.03 17.66
CA ARG A 259 -2.51 -2.10 18.80
C ARG A 259 -2.80 -2.79 20.14
N ILE A 260 -3.65 -3.82 20.16
CA ILE A 260 -3.83 -4.66 21.37
C ILE A 260 -2.52 -5.33 21.76
N GLN A 261 -1.77 -5.88 20.79
CA GLN A 261 -0.47 -6.49 21.07
C GLN A 261 0.54 -5.43 21.51
N ASN A 262 0.51 -4.22 20.93
CA ASN A 262 1.34 -3.12 21.39
C ASN A 262 1.05 -2.74 22.85
N ILE A 263 -0.21 -2.70 23.28
CA ILE A 263 -0.56 -2.47 24.69
C ILE A 263 0.02 -3.59 25.57
N ASN A 264 -0.11 -4.84 25.14
CA ASN A 264 0.43 -6.01 25.84
C ASN A 264 1.99 -6.01 25.87
N GLU A 265 2.63 -5.37 24.89
CA GLU A 265 4.09 -5.21 24.80
C GLU A 265 4.61 -4.06 25.68
N THR A 266 3.92 -2.91 25.65
CA THR A 266 4.44 -1.63 26.18
C THR A 266 3.93 -1.30 27.58
N THR A 267 2.92 -2.02 28.08
CA THR A 267 2.32 -1.80 29.40
C THR A 267 2.42 -3.04 30.28
N ASP A 268 2.03 -2.88 31.56
CA ASP A 268 1.94 -3.98 32.53
C ASP A 268 0.66 -4.81 32.36
N PHE A 269 -0.19 -4.50 31.37
CA PHE A 269 -1.35 -5.33 31.06
C PHE A 269 -0.90 -6.74 30.68
N GLU A 270 -1.61 -7.74 31.20
CA GLU A 270 -1.39 -9.16 30.94
C GLU A 270 -2.74 -9.84 30.76
N TRP A 271 -2.80 -10.89 29.94
CA TRP A 271 -4.02 -11.66 29.75
C TRP A 271 -4.30 -12.63 30.89
N LEU A 272 -3.26 -13.27 31.43
CA LEU A 272 -3.39 -14.23 32.53
C LEU A 272 -4.04 -13.57 33.76
N TYR A 273 -5.08 -14.21 34.31
CA TYR A 273 -5.62 -13.85 35.62
C TYR A 273 -4.71 -14.31 36.75
N LYS A 274 -4.55 -13.47 37.77
CA LYS A 274 -3.81 -13.74 39.00
C LYS A 274 -4.77 -13.80 40.18
N GLU A 275 -4.38 -14.44 41.28
CA GLU A 275 -5.19 -14.50 42.50
C GLU A 275 -5.55 -13.10 43.03
N THR A 276 -4.71 -12.10 42.76
CA THR A 276 -4.95 -10.69 43.09
C THR A 276 -6.05 -10.01 42.28
N ASP A 277 -6.58 -10.68 41.23
CA ASP A 277 -7.65 -10.16 40.38
C ASP A 277 -9.06 -10.56 40.86
N LEU A 278 -9.15 -11.33 41.96
CA LEU A 278 -10.41 -11.71 42.64
C LEU A 278 -11.02 -10.56 43.44
#